data_AF-A0A1C6N3D9-F1
#
_entry.id   AF-A0A1C6N3D9-F1
#
_cell.length_a   1.000
_cell.length_b   1.000
_cell.length_c   1.000
_cell.angle_alpha   90.00
_cell.angle_beta   90.00
_cell.angle_gamma   90.00
#
_symmetry.space_group_name_H-M   'P 1'
#
loop_
_entity.id
_entity.type
_entity.pdbx_description
1 polymer ?
#
loop_
_entity_poly.entity_id
_entity_poly.type
_entity_poly.pdbx_seq_one_letter_code
_entity_poly.pdbx_strand_id
1 'polypeptide(L)'
;MIIRRYRPSDQDVVTDLWSRAARQAHPFLDGEGAGERARLLREVDLVRAENWVAERKGSVIGLLGLRVDGPGDGDGPEGGDGPGAEVGGLFVAPEAQGGGAGRELLEHAAALHGALTLEVFEGNARGRRFCAYLGFTERGRRTDEETGHPLITLERAAPLKSVGWLHLREGRLLSVRTRGNDTFYLPGGKYEPGETAQEALSRELGEELGLVVPAEELAEACVIHDVAHGKNGRRLHMTCFTGGPQDIAPVPGREIAEYAWFDRQEARERCAPAHAQVVDRLVAQGRMRG
;
A
#
# COMPACT_ATOMS: atom_id res chain seq x y z
N MET A 1 -10.72 -9.89 -0.36
CA MET A 1 -9.48 -10.42 0.25
C MET A 1 -9.26 -9.60 1.52
N ILE A 2 -8.77 -10.22 2.58
CA ILE A 2 -8.57 -9.57 3.87
C ILE A 2 -7.10 -9.76 4.25
N ILE A 3 -6.46 -8.71 4.76
CA ILE A 3 -5.14 -8.82 5.39
C ILE A 3 -5.37 -8.77 6.89
N ARG A 4 -4.81 -9.73 7.63
CA ARG A 4 -4.97 -9.83 9.07
C ARG A 4 -3.69 -10.35 9.72
N ARG A 5 -3.57 -10.14 11.04
CA ARG A 5 -2.48 -10.73 11.82
C ARG A 5 -2.50 -12.26 11.68
N TYR A 6 -1.30 -12.82 11.61
CA TYR A 6 -1.08 -14.25 11.73
C TYR A 6 -1.62 -14.77 13.07
N ARG A 7 -2.16 -15.98 13.06
CA ARG A 7 -2.62 -16.69 14.25
C ARG A 7 -1.91 -18.04 14.33
N PRO A 8 -1.68 -18.60 15.52
CA PRO A 8 -1.08 -19.93 15.66
C PRO A 8 -1.81 -21.03 14.86
N SER A 9 -3.13 -20.89 14.68
CA SER A 9 -3.93 -21.80 13.86
C SER A 9 -3.61 -21.78 12.36
N ASP A 10 -2.95 -20.72 11.87
CA ASP A 10 -2.55 -20.60 10.47
C ASP A 10 -1.25 -21.37 10.17
N GLN A 11 -0.51 -21.82 11.20
CA GLN A 11 0.85 -22.34 11.08
C GLN A 11 1.00 -23.41 10.00
N ASP A 12 0.12 -24.41 9.97
CA ASP A 12 0.23 -25.53 9.04
C ASP A 12 0.03 -25.07 7.59
N VAL A 13 -0.98 -24.23 7.34
CA VAL A 13 -1.28 -23.68 6.02
C VAL A 13 -0.16 -22.75 5.56
N VAL A 14 0.36 -21.92 6.46
CA VAL A 14 1.45 -20.98 6.16
C VAL A 14 2.75 -21.73 5.87
N THR A 15 3.06 -22.79 6.63
CA THR A 15 4.25 -23.61 6.41
C THR A 15 4.18 -24.32 5.05
N ASP A 16 3.04 -24.91 4.70
CA ASP A 16 2.84 -25.52 3.39
C ASP A 16 2.97 -24.48 2.26
N LEU A 17 2.29 -23.33 2.41
CA LEU A 17 2.32 -22.24 1.44
C LEU A 17 3.75 -21.76 1.20
N TRP A 18 4.49 -21.50 2.27
CA TRP A 18 5.89 -21.09 2.20
C TRP A 18 6.70 -22.18 1.49
N SER A 19 6.57 -23.45 1.89
CA SER A 19 7.31 -24.55 1.30
C SER A 19 7.14 -24.63 -0.22
N ARG A 20 5.89 -24.49 -0.70
CA ARG A 20 5.57 -24.54 -2.13
C ARG A 20 6.08 -23.30 -2.87
N ALA A 21 5.89 -22.11 -2.30
CA ALA A 21 6.30 -20.85 -2.90
C ALA A 21 7.83 -20.70 -2.95
N ALA A 22 8.53 -21.08 -1.88
CA ALA A 22 9.98 -21.02 -1.75
C ALA A 22 10.67 -21.95 -2.77
N ARG A 23 10.22 -23.21 -2.90
CA ARG A 23 10.72 -24.14 -3.93
C ARG A 23 10.59 -23.62 -5.36
N GLN A 24 9.50 -22.90 -5.65
CA GLN A 24 9.29 -22.28 -6.95
C GLN A 24 10.17 -21.04 -7.15
N ALA A 25 10.36 -20.25 -6.10
CA ALA A 25 11.12 -19.00 -6.15
C ALA A 25 12.63 -19.23 -6.19
N HIS A 26 13.11 -20.28 -5.51
CA HIS A 26 14.52 -20.58 -5.33
C HIS A 26 14.86 -22.02 -5.79
N PRO A 27 14.61 -22.37 -7.08
CA PRO A 27 14.94 -23.71 -7.60
C PRO A 27 16.46 -23.98 -7.65
N PHE A 28 17.27 -22.97 -7.36
CA PHE A 28 18.74 -23.03 -7.29
C PHE A 28 19.26 -23.33 -5.89
N LEU A 29 18.39 -23.39 -4.86
CA LEU A 29 18.76 -23.72 -3.49
C LEU A 29 18.39 -25.17 -3.17
N ASP A 30 19.38 -25.98 -2.80
CA ASP A 30 19.14 -27.34 -2.34
C ASP A 30 18.44 -27.35 -0.98
N GLY A 31 17.36 -28.12 -0.86
CA GLY A 31 16.60 -28.25 0.39
C GLY A 31 15.67 -27.08 0.72
N GLU A 32 15.55 -26.07 -0.15
CA GLU A 32 14.60 -24.97 0.04
C GLU A 32 13.17 -25.49 0.19
N GLY A 33 12.42 -24.92 1.14
CA GLY A 33 11.04 -25.32 1.39
C GLY A 33 10.91 -26.63 2.17
N ALA A 34 12.00 -27.23 2.65
CA ALA A 34 11.99 -28.46 3.43
C ALA A 34 13.04 -28.43 4.56
N GLY A 35 13.12 -29.52 5.33
CA GLY A 35 14.19 -29.75 6.31
C GLY A 35 14.33 -28.66 7.37
N GLU A 36 15.57 -28.25 7.61
CA GLU A 36 15.93 -27.28 8.66
C GLU A 36 15.39 -25.89 8.38
N ARG A 37 15.31 -25.45 7.12
CA ARG A 37 14.77 -24.12 6.77
C ARG A 37 13.27 -24.02 7.05
N ALA A 38 12.53 -25.11 6.81
CA ALA A 38 11.12 -25.20 7.20
C ALA A 38 10.92 -25.19 8.72
N ARG A 39 11.91 -25.70 9.47
CA ARG A 39 11.91 -25.70 10.92
C ARG A 39 12.20 -24.31 11.48
N LEU A 40 13.24 -23.63 10.97
CA LEU A 40 13.60 -22.26 11.35
C LEU A 40 12.46 -21.27 11.10
N LEU A 41 11.78 -21.36 9.95
CA LEU A 41 10.59 -20.57 9.69
C LEU A 41 9.54 -20.74 10.81
N ARG A 42 9.23 -21.99 11.18
CA ARG A 42 8.21 -22.31 12.19
C ARG A 42 8.61 -21.89 13.61
N GLU A 43 9.84 -22.17 14.00
CA GLU A 43 10.31 -22.03 15.38
C GLU A 43 10.82 -20.61 15.69
N VAL A 44 11.28 -19.87 14.68
CA VAL A 44 11.95 -18.58 14.85
C VAL A 44 11.19 -17.46 14.16
N ASP A 45 10.98 -17.53 12.85
CA ASP A 45 10.45 -16.40 12.08
C ASP A 45 8.96 -16.14 12.34
N LEU A 46 8.14 -17.20 12.36
CA LEU A 46 6.71 -17.06 12.64
C LEU A 46 6.41 -16.60 14.08
N VAL A 47 7.35 -16.78 15.00
CA VAL A 47 7.20 -16.45 16.42
C VAL A 47 7.78 -15.07 16.74
N ARG A 48 8.89 -14.68 16.12
CA ARG A 48 9.62 -13.44 16.45
C ARG A 48 9.27 -12.26 15.57
N ALA A 49 8.82 -12.50 14.33
CA ALA A 49 8.46 -11.43 13.41
C ALA A 49 7.01 -10.95 13.63
N GLU A 50 6.75 -9.70 13.24
CA GLU A 50 5.40 -9.25 13.00
C GLU A 50 4.86 -9.91 11.73
N ASN A 51 4.01 -10.92 11.89
CA ASN A 51 3.49 -11.71 10.78
C ASN A 51 2.04 -11.34 10.41
N TRP A 52 1.80 -11.20 9.11
CA TRP A 52 0.52 -10.90 8.48
C TRP A 52 0.19 -11.94 7.42
N VAL A 53 -1.09 -12.26 7.27
CA VAL A 53 -1.58 -13.19 6.24
C VAL A 53 -2.62 -12.52 5.36
N ALA A 54 -2.58 -12.86 4.07
CA ALA A 54 -3.63 -12.52 3.11
C ALA A 54 -4.62 -13.69 3.02
N GLU A 55 -5.90 -13.42 3.27
CA GLU A 55 -6.97 -14.41 3.24
C GLU A 55 -7.98 -14.10 2.12
N ARG A 56 -8.37 -15.14 1.37
CA ARG A 56 -9.40 -15.04 0.33
C ARG A 56 -10.35 -16.22 0.44
N LYS A 57 -11.65 -15.92 0.62
CA LYS A 57 -12.72 -16.92 0.79
C LYS A 57 -12.43 -17.92 1.93
N GLY A 58 -11.89 -17.44 3.05
CA GLY A 58 -11.57 -18.29 4.21
C GLY A 58 -10.22 -19.01 4.14
N SER A 59 -9.50 -18.94 3.01
CA SER A 59 -8.19 -19.60 2.85
C SER A 59 -7.05 -18.59 2.89
N VAL A 60 -6.01 -18.89 3.66
CA VAL A 60 -4.75 -18.14 3.64
C VAL A 60 -4.04 -18.41 2.31
N ILE A 61 -3.73 -17.32 1.59
CA ILE A 61 -3.11 -17.34 0.26
C ILE A 61 -1.80 -16.56 0.20
N GLY A 62 -1.39 -15.92 1.29
CA GLY A 62 -0.09 -15.28 1.39
C GLY A 62 0.34 -15.02 2.82
N LEU A 63 1.66 -14.93 3.01
CA LEU A 63 2.35 -14.63 4.26
C LEU A 63 3.27 -13.43 4.01
N LEU A 64 3.30 -12.53 4.98
CA LEU A 64 4.28 -11.46 5.11
C LEU A 64 4.87 -11.50 6.52
N GLY A 65 6.18 -11.57 6.63
CA GLY A 65 6.92 -11.42 7.89
C GLY A 65 7.70 -10.11 7.90
N LEU A 66 7.53 -9.31 8.95
CA LEU A 66 8.17 -8.02 9.16
C LEU A 66 9.07 -8.04 10.39
N ARG A 67 10.27 -7.47 10.26
CA ARG A 67 11.13 -7.13 11.40
C ARG A 67 11.08 -5.63 11.60
N VAL A 68 10.68 -5.23 12.80
CA VAL A 68 10.46 -3.84 13.21
C VAL A 68 11.34 -3.58 14.44
N ASP A 69 12.65 -3.74 14.29
CA ASP A 69 13.60 -3.53 15.37
C ASP A 69 14.41 -2.25 15.13
N GLY A 70 14.41 -1.35 16.13
CA GLY A 70 15.12 -0.07 16.12
C GLY A 70 16.64 -0.19 16.23
N PRO A 71 17.33 0.95 16.40
CA PRO A 71 18.27 1.43 15.40
C PRO A 71 19.11 0.28 14.80
N GLY A 72 18.70 -0.18 13.62
CA GLY A 72 19.55 -1.08 12.82
C GLY A 72 20.91 -0.43 12.60
N ASP A 73 21.95 -1.25 12.55
CA ASP A 73 23.36 -0.88 12.46
C ASP A 73 23.64 0.13 11.33
N GLY A 74 23.43 1.43 11.60
CA GLY A 74 23.87 2.59 10.80
C GLY A 74 23.41 2.69 9.34
N ASP A 75 22.79 1.65 8.78
CA ASP A 75 22.57 1.50 7.34
C ASP A 75 21.05 1.44 7.06
N GLY A 76 20.28 2.32 7.69
CA GLY A 76 18.94 2.70 7.23
C GLY A 76 19.04 3.67 6.04
N PRO A 77 17.98 3.85 5.23
CA PRO A 77 18.00 4.84 4.16
C PRO A 77 18.21 6.23 4.79
N GLU A 78 19.30 6.90 4.44
CA GLU A 78 19.54 8.30 4.84
C GLU A 78 18.39 9.17 4.30
N GLY A 79 17.59 9.76 5.20
CA GLY A 79 16.58 10.78 4.85
C GLY A 79 15.11 10.31 4.76
N GLY A 80 14.74 9.17 5.33
CA GLY A 80 13.33 8.73 5.42
C GLY A 80 12.59 9.22 6.67
N ASP A 81 11.41 9.82 6.51
CA ASP A 81 10.48 10.11 7.61
C ASP A 81 9.93 8.80 8.21
N GLY A 82 10.54 8.31 9.30
CA GLY A 82 10.01 7.26 10.18
C GLY A 82 10.84 5.98 10.28
N PRO A 83 10.63 5.15 11.32
CA PRO A 83 11.30 3.85 11.45
C PRO A 83 10.74 2.91 10.38
N GLY A 84 11.54 2.63 9.36
CA GLY A 84 11.18 1.65 8.33
C GLY A 84 11.06 0.23 8.88
N ALA A 85 10.52 -0.69 8.08
CA ALA A 85 10.48 -2.11 8.42
C ALA A 85 11.21 -2.94 7.37
N GLU A 86 11.86 -4.01 7.83
CA GLU A 86 12.46 -4.99 6.95
C GLU A 86 11.47 -6.13 6.70
N VAL A 87 11.26 -6.47 5.43
CA VAL A 87 10.48 -7.64 5.03
C VAL A 87 11.40 -8.87 5.03
N GLY A 88 11.33 -9.64 6.12
CA GLY A 88 12.07 -10.90 6.26
C GLY A 88 11.51 -12.02 5.39
N GLY A 89 10.24 -11.93 4.97
CA GLY A 89 9.65 -12.90 4.06
C GLY A 89 8.34 -12.44 3.44
N LEU A 90 8.17 -12.68 2.14
CA LEU A 90 6.92 -12.46 1.42
C LEU A 90 6.66 -13.63 0.49
N PHE A 91 5.59 -14.37 0.78
CA PHE A 91 5.23 -15.57 0.02
C PHE A 91 3.75 -15.54 -0.32
N VAL A 92 3.42 -15.90 -1.55
CA VAL A 92 2.05 -16.04 -2.04
C VAL A 92 1.92 -17.43 -2.65
N ALA A 93 0.85 -18.14 -2.31
CA ALA A 93 0.58 -19.46 -2.84
C ALA A 93 0.67 -19.45 -4.37
N PRO A 94 1.39 -20.39 -5.02
CA PRO A 94 1.62 -20.36 -6.47
C PRO A 94 0.37 -20.12 -7.32
N GLU A 95 -0.74 -20.77 -6.97
CA GLU A 95 -2.07 -20.67 -7.57
C GLU A 95 -2.77 -19.31 -7.36
N ALA A 96 -2.32 -18.51 -6.39
CA ALA A 96 -2.83 -17.18 -6.08
C ALA A 96 -1.93 -16.03 -6.55
N GLN A 97 -0.74 -16.34 -7.08
CA GLN A 97 0.18 -15.35 -7.63
C GLN A 97 -0.41 -14.67 -8.88
N GLY A 98 -0.01 -13.42 -9.12
CA GLY A 98 -0.61 -12.58 -10.17
C GLY A 98 -1.99 -12.01 -9.81
N GLY A 99 -2.60 -12.47 -8.72
CA GLY A 99 -3.87 -11.96 -8.20
C GLY A 99 -3.78 -10.76 -7.24
N GLY A 100 -2.64 -10.09 -7.18
CA GLY A 100 -2.43 -8.86 -6.37
C GLY A 100 -2.12 -9.08 -4.88
N ALA A 101 -2.22 -10.29 -4.33
CA ALA A 101 -2.02 -10.54 -2.89
C ALA A 101 -0.67 -10.04 -2.34
N GLY A 102 0.43 -10.28 -3.07
CA GLY A 102 1.76 -9.82 -2.65
C GLY A 102 1.89 -8.30 -2.66
N ARG A 103 1.24 -7.62 -3.62
CA ARG A 103 1.19 -6.15 -3.65
C ARG A 103 0.45 -5.63 -2.43
N GLU A 104 -0.75 -6.13 -2.16
CA GLU A 104 -1.55 -5.64 -1.04
C GLU A 104 -0.86 -5.89 0.32
N LEU A 105 -0.14 -7.02 0.49
CA LEU A 105 0.67 -7.25 1.68
C LEU A 105 1.78 -6.20 1.85
N LEU A 106 2.52 -5.88 0.80
CA LEU A 106 3.57 -4.85 0.87
C LEU A 106 3.01 -3.44 1.04
N GLU A 107 1.87 -3.12 0.42
CA GLU A 107 1.23 -1.83 0.64
C GLU A 107 0.70 -1.72 2.07
N HIS A 108 0.18 -2.80 2.64
CA HIS A 108 -0.20 -2.85 4.05
C HIS A 108 1.00 -2.62 4.98
N ALA A 109 2.14 -3.26 4.71
CA ALA A 109 3.37 -3.03 5.47
C ALA A 109 3.84 -1.58 5.41
N ALA A 110 3.87 -0.99 4.21
CA ALA A 110 4.31 0.39 4.01
C ALA A 110 3.33 1.42 4.61
N ALA A 111 2.04 1.09 4.66
CA ALA A 111 1.05 1.94 5.35
C ALA A 111 1.33 2.02 6.86
N LEU A 112 1.71 0.88 7.47
CA LEU A 112 2.01 0.79 8.89
C LEU A 112 3.39 1.39 9.23
N HIS A 113 4.42 0.99 8.50
CA HIS A 113 5.83 1.22 8.88
C HIS A 113 6.57 2.18 7.95
N GLY A 114 5.92 2.73 6.91
CA GLY A 114 6.54 3.70 6.01
C GLY A 114 7.51 3.05 5.03
N ALA A 115 8.80 3.36 5.16
CA ALA A 115 9.83 2.84 4.26
C ALA A 115 10.02 1.34 4.49
N LEU A 116 10.33 0.60 3.42
CA LEU A 116 10.54 -0.84 3.48
C LEU A 116 11.90 -1.22 2.90
N THR A 117 12.55 -2.18 3.53
CA THR A 117 13.72 -2.88 2.98
C THR A 117 13.40 -4.36 2.83
N LEU A 118 14.03 -5.04 1.89
CA LEU A 118 13.95 -6.49 1.76
C LEU A 118 15.16 -7.04 1.04
N GLU A 119 15.35 -8.35 1.16
CA GLU A 119 16.41 -9.05 0.46
C GLU A 119 15.84 -10.07 -0.52
N VAL A 120 16.50 -10.19 -1.66
CA VAL A 120 16.11 -11.12 -2.70
C VAL A 120 17.35 -11.72 -3.34
N PHE A 121 17.34 -13.04 -3.53
CA PHE A 121 18.39 -13.72 -4.28
C PHE A 121 18.45 -13.22 -5.72
N GLU A 122 19.66 -13.01 -6.24
CA GLU A 122 19.86 -12.62 -7.64
C GLU A 122 19.26 -13.66 -8.61
N GLY A 123 19.30 -14.94 -8.24
CA GLY A 123 18.66 -16.03 -8.99
C GLY A 123 17.13 -15.93 -9.06
N ASN A 124 16.48 -15.22 -8.14
CA ASN A 124 15.02 -15.06 -8.11
C ASN A 124 14.57 -13.91 -9.05
N ALA A 125 14.70 -14.13 -10.36
CA ALA A 125 14.33 -13.14 -11.37
C ALA A 125 12.85 -12.70 -11.29
N ARG A 126 11.95 -13.58 -10.84
CA ARG A 126 10.53 -13.25 -10.64
C ARG A 126 10.35 -12.28 -9.47
N GLY A 127 10.96 -12.57 -8.33
CA GLY A 127 10.95 -11.71 -7.15
C GLY A 127 11.52 -10.34 -7.44
N ARG A 128 12.66 -10.26 -8.15
CA ARG A 128 13.26 -9.00 -8.57
C ARG A 128 12.34 -8.15 -9.45
N ARG A 129 11.69 -8.74 -10.47
CA ARG A 129 10.72 -8.02 -11.30
C ARG A 129 9.51 -7.54 -10.52
N PHE A 130 9.03 -8.35 -9.58
CA PHE A 130 7.92 -7.99 -8.70
C PHE A 130 8.28 -6.79 -7.80
N CYS A 131 9.48 -6.79 -7.20
CA CYS A 131 9.94 -5.68 -6.36
C CYS A 131 10.13 -4.40 -7.17
N ALA A 132 10.78 -4.49 -8.34
CA ALA A 132 10.95 -3.35 -9.24
C ALA A 132 9.61 -2.76 -9.69
N TYR A 133 8.62 -3.59 -10.01
CA TYR A 133 7.26 -3.15 -10.34
C TYR A 133 6.60 -2.36 -9.19
N LEU A 134 6.92 -2.68 -7.94
CA LEU A 134 6.40 -1.99 -6.77
C LEU A 134 7.22 -0.76 -6.36
N GLY A 135 8.26 -0.42 -7.11
CA GLY A 135 9.10 0.75 -6.89
C GLY A 135 10.24 0.53 -5.90
N PHE A 136 10.65 -0.73 -5.67
CA PHE A 136 11.90 -1.00 -4.96
C PHE A 136 13.10 -0.73 -5.86
N THR A 137 14.15 -0.17 -5.28
CA THR A 137 15.45 0.07 -5.92
C THR A 137 16.55 -0.69 -5.21
N GLU A 138 17.60 -1.05 -5.94
CA GLU A 138 18.75 -1.73 -5.37
C GLU A 138 19.58 -0.76 -4.51
N ARG A 139 19.86 -1.17 -3.27
CA ARG A 139 20.75 -0.47 -2.35
C ARG A 139 22.14 -1.10 -2.31
N GLY A 140 22.21 -2.43 -2.39
CA GLY A 140 23.47 -3.14 -2.27
C GLY A 140 23.36 -4.63 -2.61
N ARG A 141 24.52 -5.29 -2.60
CA ARG A 141 24.65 -6.73 -2.84
C ARG A 141 25.64 -7.34 -1.88
N ARG A 142 25.39 -8.59 -1.48
CA ARG A 142 26.35 -9.41 -0.75
C ARG A 142 26.20 -10.88 -1.14
N THR A 143 27.11 -11.72 -0.68
CA THR A 143 26.95 -13.17 -0.74
C THR A 143 26.29 -13.63 0.56
N ASP A 144 25.25 -14.45 0.44
CA ASP A 144 24.64 -15.10 1.59
C ASP A 144 25.60 -16.15 2.17
N GLU A 145 25.90 -16.08 3.47
CA GLU A 145 26.86 -16.99 4.10
C GLU A 145 26.32 -18.42 4.23
N GLU A 146 25.00 -18.58 4.37
CA GLU A 146 24.35 -19.89 4.51
C GLU A 146 24.31 -20.63 3.18
N THR A 147 23.90 -19.95 2.10
CA THR A 147 23.66 -20.58 0.79
C THR A 147 24.79 -20.37 -0.22
N GLY A 148 25.67 -19.39 0.00
CA GLY A 148 26.73 -19.00 -0.94
C GLY A 148 26.21 -18.25 -2.19
N HIS A 149 24.92 -17.96 -2.28
CA HIS A 149 24.33 -17.27 -3.43
C HIS A 149 24.29 -15.75 -3.24
N PRO A 150 24.39 -14.95 -4.33
CA PRO A 150 24.26 -13.50 -4.24
C PRO A 150 22.85 -13.07 -3.78
N LEU A 151 22.81 -12.23 -2.75
CA LEU A 151 21.66 -11.50 -2.25
C LEU A 151 21.75 -10.03 -2.67
N ILE A 152 20.60 -9.48 -3.05
CA ILE A 152 20.43 -8.07 -3.38
C ILE A 152 19.54 -7.45 -2.29
N THR A 153 20.04 -6.42 -1.63
CA THR A 153 19.27 -5.60 -0.70
C THR A 153 18.52 -4.54 -1.50
N LEU A 154 17.20 -4.54 -1.37
CA LEU A 154 16.30 -3.61 -2.02
C LEU A 154 15.67 -2.68 -0.97
N GLU A 155 15.40 -1.44 -1.37
CA GLU A 155 14.71 -0.46 -0.54
C GLU A 155 13.58 0.22 -1.30
N ARG A 156 12.58 0.69 -0.55
CA ARG A 156 11.45 1.45 -1.04
C ARG A 156 11.14 2.55 -0.05
N ALA A 157 11.14 3.80 -0.52
CA ALA A 157 10.78 4.96 0.30
C ALA A 157 9.34 4.89 0.82
N ALA A 158 9.09 5.56 1.94
CA ALA A 158 7.76 5.67 2.52
C ALA A 158 6.77 6.28 1.52
N PRO A 159 5.56 5.70 1.38
CA PRO A 159 4.54 6.27 0.51
C PRO A 159 4.15 7.65 1.01
N LEU A 160 3.75 8.52 0.10
CA LEU A 160 3.04 9.73 0.46
C LEU A 160 1.69 9.33 1.05
N LYS A 161 1.45 9.67 2.32
CA LYS A 161 0.14 9.50 2.96
C LYS A 161 -0.74 10.70 2.64
N SER A 162 -1.96 10.44 2.21
CA SER A 162 -2.94 11.45 1.82
C SER A 162 -4.36 10.99 2.13
N VAL A 163 -5.30 11.93 2.17
CA VAL A 163 -6.72 11.70 2.37
C VAL A 163 -7.51 12.25 1.19
N GLY A 164 -8.65 11.63 0.87
CA GLY A 164 -9.51 12.09 -0.22
C GLY A 164 -10.99 11.94 0.13
N TRP A 165 -11.79 12.93 -0.23
CA TRP A 165 -13.23 12.91 0.00
C TRP A 165 -13.99 12.40 -1.22
N LEU A 166 -14.80 11.36 -1.01
CA LEU A 166 -15.65 10.74 -2.01
C LEU A 166 -17.06 11.31 -1.92
N HIS A 167 -17.21 12.56 -2.36
CA HIS A 167 -18.48 13.26 -2.31
C HIS A 167 -19.22 13.18 -3.65
N LEU A 168 -20.38 12.51 -3.64
CA LEU A 168 -21.18 12.25 -4.83
C LEU A 168 -22.46 13.08 -4.82
N ARG A 169 -22.77 13.70 -5.97
CA ARG A 169 -24.06 14.34 -6.22
C ARG A 169 -24.57 13.87 -7.58
N GLU A 170 -25.75 13.26 -7.57
CA GLU A 170 -26.41 12.76 -8.80
C GLU A 170 -25.51 11.81 -9.64
N GLY A 171 -24.68 10.99 -8.95
CA GLY A 171 -23.76 10.06 -9.61
C GLY A 171 -22.49 10.71 -10.17
N ARG A 172 -22.22 11.98 -9.86
CA ARG A 172 -21.00 12.70 -10.22
C ARG A 172 -20.14 12.96 -8.99
N LEU A 173 -18.83 12.85 -9.14
CA LEU A 173 -17.85 12.96 -8.07
C LEU A 173 -17.26 14.37 -8.01
N LEU A 174 -17.33 15.00 -6.85
CA LEU A 174 -16.70 16.30 -6.61
C LEU A 174 -15.17 16.17 -6.76
N SER A 175 -14.59 17.07 -7.52
CA SER A 175 -13.15 17.13 -7.79
C SER A 175 -12.68 18.57 -7.78
N VAL A 176 -11.44 18.80 -7.35
CA VAL A 176 -10.81 20.12 -7.28
C VAL A 176 -9.59 20.19 -8.17
N ARG A 177 -9.26 21.41 -8.63
CA ARG A 177 -8.03 21.68 -9.37
C ARG A 177 -7.25 22.79 -8.69
N THR A 178 -6.01 22.51 -8.33
CA THR A 178 -5.09 23.50 -7.78
C THR A 178 -4.66 24.51 -8.85
N ARG A 179 -4.42 25.76 -8.45
CA ARG A 179 -3.86 26.80 -9.32
C ARG A 179 -2.49 26.35 -9.88
N GLY A 180 -2.30 26.52 -11.19
CA GLY A 180 -1.07 26.12 -11.88
C GLY A 180 -1.02 24.65 -12.32
N ASN A 181 -2.05 23.84 -12.02
CA ASN A 181 -2.18 22.47 -12.51
C ASN A 181 -3.34 22.34 -13.50
N ASP A 182 -3.21 21.46 -14.48
CA ASP A 182 -4.25 21.18 -15.49
C ASP A 182 -5.07 19.91 -15.18
N THR A 183 -4.77 19.26 -14.05
CA THR A 183 -5.38 17.98 -13.64
C THR A 183 -6.24 18.18 -12.40
N PHE A 184 -7.39 17.49 -12.35
CA PHE A 184 -8.27 17.44 -11.19
C PHE A 184 -7.92 16.29 -10.23
N TYR A 185 -8.13 16.53 -8.94
CA TYR A 185 -7.87 15.62 -7.82
C TYR A 185 -9.07 15.58 -6.88
N LEU A 186 -9.13 14.54 -6.03
CA LEU A 186 -10.16 14.49 -5.00
C LEU A 186 -9.90 15.61 -4.00
N PRO A 187 -10.94 16.27 -3.47
CA PRO A 187 -10.76 17.19 -2.35
C PRO A 187 -10.07 16.46 -1.19
N GLY A 188 -9.08 17.10 -0.59
CA GLY A 188 -8.23 16.51 0.44
C GLY A 188 -6.75 16.71 0.16
N GLY A 189 -5.92 16.28 1.08
CA GLY A 189 -4.49 16.57 1.01
C GLY A 189 -3.65 15.62 1.85
N LYS A 190 -2.54 16.12 2.37
CA LYS A 190 -1.59 15.32 3.13
C LYS A 190 -1.93 15.38 4.62
N TYR A 191 -1.45 14.40 5.34
CA TYR A 191 -1.48 14.43 6.81
C TYR A 191 -0.51 15.48 7.33
N GLU A 192 -0.91 16.23 8.34
CA GLU A 192 0.01 16.97 9.19
C GLU A 192 0.44 16.12 10.41
N PRO A 193 1.58 16.44 11.05
CA PRO A 193 2.05 15.70 12.21
C PRO A 193 1.03 15.67 13.36
N GLY A 194 0.65 14.47 13.79
CA GLY A 194 -0.23 14.25 14.95
C GLY A 194 -1.72 14.13 14.61
N GLU A 195 -2.13 14.34 13.36
CA GLU A 195 -3.52 14.20 12.95
C GLU A 195 -3.92 12.75 12.68
N THR A 196 -5.15 12.40 13.01
CA THR A 196 -5.86 11.24 12.45
C THR A 196 -6.24 11.51 10.98
N ALA A 197 -6.62 10.45 10.27
CA ALA A 197 -7.04 10.57 8.88
C ALA A 197 -8.32 11.41 8.71
N GLN A 198 -9.26 11.31 9.64
CA GLN A 198 -10.48 12.12 9.61
C GLN A 198 -10.20 13.59 9.92
N GLU A 199 -9.31 13.88 10.89
CA GLU A 199 -8.91 15.26 11.22
C GLU A 199 -8.21 15.92 10.04
N ALA A 200 -7.25 15.21 9.41
CA ALA A 200 -6.57 15.71 8.22
C ALA A 200 -7.58 16.03 7.11
N LEU A 201 -8.58 15.17 6.86
CA LEU A 201 -9.57 15.44 5.82
C LEU A 201 -10.49 16.60 6.18
N SER A 202 -10.95 16.67 7.44
CA SER A 202 -11.76 17.79 7.93
C SER A 202 -11.05 19.13 7.73
N ARG A 203 -9.76 19.22 8.07
CA ARG A 203 -8.94 20.42 7.86
C ARG A 203 -8.84 20.78 6.38
N GLU A 204 -8.45 19.82 5.55
CA GLU A 204 -8.26 20.04 4.10
C GLU A 204 -9.55 20.51 3.42
N LEU A 205 -10.72 19.95 3.78
CA LEU A 205 -12.02 20.42 3.26
C LEU A 205 -12.32 21.88 3.65
N GLY A 206 -11.90 22.30 4.85
CA GLY A 206 -11.98 23.69 5.28
C GLY A 206 -11.06 24.61 4.50
N GLU A 207 -9.81 24.20 4.29
CA GLU A 207 -8.80 24.99 3.59
C GLU A 207 -9.05 25.10 2.08
N GLU A 208 -9.40 23.99 1.43
CA GLU A 208 -9.57 23.90 -0.01
C GLU A 208 -10.93 24.41 -0.49
N LEU A 209 -11.98 24.17 0.30
CA LEU A 209 -13.37 24.35 -0.12
C LEU A 209 -14.20 25.21 0.85
N GLY A 210 -13.64 25.70 1.95
CA GLY A 210 -14.38 26.49 2.93
C GLY A 210 -15.49 25.72 3.64
N LEU A 211 -15.42 24.38 3.65
CA LEU A 211 -16.44 23.52 4.23
C LEU A 211 -16.12 23.18 5.68
N VAL A 212 -17.16 23.10 6.53
CA VAL A 212 -17.06 22.58 7.89
C VAL A 212 -17.68 21.20 7.92
N VAL A 213 -16.85 20.16 7.93
CA VAL A 213 -17.28 18.77 8.00
C VAL A 213 -16.60 18.12 9.21
N PRO A 214 -17.32 17.86 10.31
CA PRO A 214 -16.73 17.26 11.51
C PRO A 214 -16.07 15.91 11.22
N ALA A 215 -14.94 15.63 11.87
CA ALA A 215 -14.16 14.41 11.68
C ALA A 215 -14.99 13.14 11.96
N GLU A 216 -15.89 13.19 12.93
CA GLU A 216 -16.80 12.11 13.31
C GLU A 216 -17.87 11.79 12.25
N GLU A 217 -18.15 12.71 11.32
CA GLU A 217 -19.08 12.49 10.21
C GLU A 217 -18.42 11.79 9.01
N LEU A 218 -17.09 11.61 9.05
CA LEU A 218 -16.30 11.01 7.98
C LEU A 218 -16.10 9.51 8.24
N ALA A 219 -16.69 8.70 7.36
CA ALA A 219 -16.55 7.25 7.38
C ALA A 219 -15.53 6.81 6.33
N GLU A 220 -14.53 6.03 6.75
CA GLU A 220 -13.56 5.42 5.82
C GLU A 220 -14.31 4.53 4.83
N ALA A 221 -14.11 4.80 3.54
CA ALA A 221 -14.75 4.08 2.45
C ALA A 221 -13.80 3.04 1.85
N CYS A 222 -12.55 3.42 1.59
CA CYS A 222 -11.50 2.52 1.11
C CYS A 222 -10.12 3.17 1.08
N VAL A 223 -9.09 2.37 0.76
CA VAL A 223 -7.72 2.84 0.52
C VAL A 223 -7.31 2.64 -0.94
N ILE A 224 -6.63 3.63 -1.52
CA ILE A 224 -6.07 3.58 -2.87
C ILE A 224 -4.55 3.62 -2.81
N HIS A 225 -3.91 2.71 -3.56
CA HIS A 225 -2.48 2.66 -3.74
C HIS A 225 -2.13 2.97 -5.20
N ASP A 226 -1.26 3.95 -5.42
CA ASP A 226 -0.85 4.35 -6.77
C ASP A 226 0.57 4.95 -6.75
N VAL A 227 0.98 5.57 -7.85
CA VAL A 227 2.08 6.51 -7.94
C VAL A 227 1.54 7.93 -7.78
N ALA A 228 2.13 8.70 -6.88
CA ALA A 228 1.78 10.10 -6.68
C ALA A 228 2.12 10.91 -7.94
N HIS A 229 1.08 11.46 -8.59
CA HIS A 229 1.22 12.23 -9.82
C HIS A 229 2.15 13.43 -9.61
N GLY A 230 3.13 13.61 -10.51
CA GLY A 230 4.11 14.69 -10.43
C GLY A 230 5.11 14.60 -9.27
N LYS A 231 5.24 13.45 -8.59
CA LYS A 231 6.16 13.25 -7.45
C LYS A 231 7.25 12.21 -7.71
N ASN A 232 7.89 12.26 -8.88
CA ASN A 232 9.06 11.45 -9.24
C ASN A 232 8.91 9.94 -8.97
N GLY A 233 7.72 9.37 -9.22
CA GLY A 233 7.47 7.95 -9.00
C GLY A 233 7.21 7.55 -7.55
N ARG A 234 7.18 8.49 -6.59
CA ARG A 234 6.86 8.20 -5.18
C ARG A 234 5.49 7.53 -5.08
N ARG A 235 5.40 6.46 -4.30
CA ARG A 235 4.13 5.73 -4.08
C ARG A 235 3.15 6.58 -3.27
N LEU A 236 1.87 6.42 -3.53
CA LEU A 236 0.74 7.06 -2.83
C LEU A 236 -0.02 6.03 -2.01
N HIS A 237 -0.34 6.38 -0.77
CA HIS A 237 -1.31 5.70 0.08
C HIS A 237 -2.40 6.72 0.44
N MET A 238 -3.57 6.61 -0.20
CA MET A 238 -4.67 7.55 -0.03
C MET A 238 -5.86 6.90 0.68
N THR A 239 -6.17 7.37 1.88
CA THR A 239 -7.35 6.94 2.64
C THR A 239 -8.55 7.76 2.20
N CYS A 240 -9.55 7.11 1.62
CA CYS A 240 -10.71 7.76 1.04
C CYS A 240 -11.90 7.67 1.99
N PHE A 241 -12.59 8.80 2.20
CA PHE A 241 -13.73 8.90 3.11
C PHE A 241 -15.01 9.28 2.38
N THR A 242 -16.14 8.95 2.99
CA THR A 242 -17.48 9.42 2.63
C THR A 242 -18.13 10.04 3.86
N GLY A 243 -19.30 10.66 3.68
CA GLY A 243 -20.05 11.29 4.77
C GLY A 243 -20.04 12.81 4.65
N GLY A 244 -20.47 13.48 5.71
CA GLY A 244 -20.73 14.92 5.72
C GLY A 244 -22.04 15.33 5.01
N PRO A 245 -22.37 16.63 5.03
CA PRO A 245 -23.58 17.18 4.44
C PRO A 245 -23.65 16.95 2.92
N GLN A 246 -24.85 16.72 2.40
CA GLN A 246 -25.08 16.56 0.96
C GLN A 246 -25.32 17.89 0.24
N ASP A 247 -25.96 18.83 0.92
CA ASP A 247 -26.16 20.18 0.41
C ASP A 247 -24.97 21.05 0.83
N ILE A 248 -23.98 21.15 -0.07
CA ILE A 248 -22.75 21.91 0.15
C ILE A 248 -22.65 23.06 -0.84
N ALA A 249 -22.02 24.14 -0.39
CA ALA A 249 -21.66 25.28 -1.22
C ALA A 249 -20.13 25.50 -1.14
N PRO A 250 -19.33 24.76 -1.91
CA PRO A 250 -17.88 24.86 -1.86
C PRO A 250 -17.41 26.25 -2.32
N VAL A 251 -16.49 26.83 -1.57
CA VAL A 251 -15.81 28.09 -1.89
C VAL A 251 -14.33 27.79 -2.06
N PRO A 252 -13.80 27.81 -3.30
CA PRO A 252 -12.38 27.55 -3.54
C PRO A 252 -11.47 28.43 -2.68
N GLY A 253 -10.64 27.77 -1.87
CA GLY A 253 -9.62 28.40 -1.05
C GLY A 253 -8.45 28.96 -1.86
N ARG A 254 -7.40 29.39 -1.15
CA ARG A 254 -6.23 30.08 -1.75
C ARG A 254 -5.48 29.20 -2.75
N GLU A 255 -5.54 27.88 -2.63
CA GLU A 255 -4.82 26.96 -3.51
C GLU A 255 -5.68 26.44 -4.67
N ILE A 256 -7.01 26.37 -4.49
CA ILE A 256 -7.94 25.81 -5.46
C ILE A 256 -8.39 26.84 -6.49
N ALA A 257 -8.11 26.57 -7.77
CA ALA A 257 -8.56 27.38 -8.89
C ALA A 257 -10.07 27.23 -9.14
N GLU A 258 -10.55 25.98 -9.14
CA GLU A 258 -11.95 25.63 -9.38
C GLU A 258 -12.28 24.25 -8.81
N TYR A 259 -13.58 23.96 -8.66
CA TYR A 259 -14.11 22.62 -8.44
C TYR A 259 -15.08 22.25 -9.56
N ALA A 260 -15.23 20.96 -9.81
CA ALA A 260 -16.13 20.41 -10.81
C ALA A 260 -16.72 19.07 -10.34
N TRP A 261 -17.83 18.69 -10.97
CA TRP A 261 -18.49 17.41 -10.72
C TRP A 261 -18.34 16.54 -11.97
N PHE A 262 -17.65 15.42 -11.84
CA PHE A 262 -17.38 14.56 -12.98
C PHE A 262 -18.12 13.24 -12.92
N ASP A 263 -18.69 12.84 -14.05
CA ASP A 263 -19.06 11.46 -14.26
C ASP A 263 -17.81 10.58 -14.54
N ARG A 264 -18.06 9.30 -14.84
CA ARG A 264 -17.00 8.32 -15.10
C ARG A 264 -16.10 8.73 -16.28
N GLN A 265 -16.69 9.19 -17.37
CA GLN A 265 -15.95 9.49 -18.59
C GLN A 265 -15.12 10.75 -18.38
N GLU A 266 -15.73 11.81 -17.85
CA GLU A 266 -15.05 13.07 -17.59
C GLU A 266 -13.89 12.89 -16.61
N ALA A 267 -14.06 12.06 -15.57
CA ALA A 267 -13.01 11.78 -14.61
C ALA A 267 -11.80 11.06 -15.25
N ARG A 268 -12.02 10.19 -16.24
CA ARG A 268 -10.92 9.52 -16.96
C ARG A 268 -10.11 10.47 -17.84
N GLU A 269 -10.76 11.51 -18.36
CA GLU A 269 -10.14 12.47 -19.27
C GLU A 269 -9.44 13.61 -18.52
N ARG A 270 -9.95 14.01 -17.35
CA ARG A 270 -9.54 15.25 -16.67
C ARG A 270 -8.91 15.07 -15.29
N CYS A 271 -9.01 13.89 -14.67
CA CYS A 271 -8.49 13.66 -13.33
C CYS A 271 -7.21 12.82 -13.31
N ALA A 272 -6.52 12.85 -12.17
CA ALA A 272 -5.31 12.07 -11.94
C ALA A 272 -5.59 10.53 -11.97
N PRO A 273 -4.57 9.68 -12.19
CA PRO A 273 -4.77 8.22 -12.26
C PRO A 273 -5.45 7.60 -11.03
N ALA A 274 -5.14 8.09 -9.82
CA ALA A 274 -5.76 7.62 -8.57
C ALA A 274 -7.29 7.82 -8.56
N HIS A 275 -7.79 8.83 -9.28
CA HIS A 275 -9.21 9.12 -9.44
C HIS A 275 -9.93 8.03 -10.22
N ALA A 276 -9.30 7.47 -11.26
CA ALA A 276 -9.90 6.39 -12.04
C ALA A 276 -10.14 5.13 -11.20
N GLN A 277 -9.20 4.80 -10.30
CA GLN A 277 -9.36 3.68 -9.37
C GLN A 277 -10.56 3.87 -8.43
N VAL A 278 -10.78 5.10 -7.95
CA VAL A 278 -11.92 5.45 -7.11
C VAL A 278 -13.22 5.35 -7.89
N VAL A 279 -13.27 5.91 -9.09
CA VAL A 279 -14.45 5.88 -9.96
C VAL A 279 -14.84 4.45 -10.30
N ASP A 280 -13.88 3.60 -10.71
CA ASP A 280 -14.18 2.19 -11.03
C ASP A 280 -14.72 1.43 -9.80
N ARG A 281 -14.24 1.75 -8.58
CA ARG A 281 -14.80 1.20 -7.33
C ARG A 281 -16.23 1.70 -7.07
N LEU A 282 -16.49 3.00 -7.23
CA LEU A 282 -17.81 3.57 -7.03
C LEU A 282 -18.83 3.01 -8.04
N VAL A 283 -18.42 2.77 -9.29
CA VAL A 283 -19.24 2.09 -10.30
C VAL A 283 -19.52 0.65 -9.91
N ALA A 284 -18.50 -0.11 -9.46
CA ALA A 284 -18.68 -1.49 -9.01
C ALA A 284 -19.63 -1.59 -7.79
N GLN A 285 -19.72 -0.54 -6.98
CA GLN A 285 -20.65 -0.43 -5.85
C GLN A 285 -22.05 0.08 -6.26
N GLY A 286 -22.28 0.42 -7.53
CA GLY A 286 -23.54 1.00 -8.01
C GLY A 286 -23.79 2.43 -7.55
N ARG A 287 -22.76 3.13 -7.06
CA ARG A 287 -22.85 4.52 -6.55
C ARG A 287 -22.61 5.58 -7.63
N MET A 288 -21.97 5.18 -8.72
CA MET A 288 -21.84 5.97 -9.96
C MET A 288 -22.36 5.14 -11.14
N ARG A 289 -22.86 5.80 -12.18
CA ARG A 289 -23.26 5.11 -13.42
C ARG A 289 -22.02 4.63 -14.18
N GLY A 290 -22.14 3.43 -14.76
CA GLY A 290 -21.10 2.80 -15.58
C GLY A 290 -20.96 3.44 -16.94
#